data_AF-A0A0J9WBS4-F1
#
_entry.id   AF-A0A0J9WBS4-F1
#
_cell.length_a   1.000
_cell.length_b   1.000
_cell.length_c   1.000
_cell.angle_alpha   90.00
_cell.angle_beta   90.00
_cell.angle_gamma   90.00
#
_symmetry.space_group_name_H-M   'P 1'
#
loop_
_entity.id
_entity.type
_entity.pdbx_description
1 polymer ?
#
loop_
_entity_poly.entity_id
_entity_poly.type
_entity_poly.pdbx_seq_one_letter_code
_entity_poly.pdbx_strand_id
1 'polypeptide(L)'
;MKFRAPREVGLSLRGRRIKGSPTTLKSYNLRSVVCYEPRWGAPRLWGASRPLSTCPPTGGKAAPLSSFLTEQELQTVRRRPVTFCSSFEGRVSVVLKPVEGGSGPSDGGSTTREPSSGGSTTGVPSPNGGTASEHRPTHFLPLQRYHQLAKHKHSYVYDFEITSIGKLSEYEAGELVNVYFHSGEELGIGIVNRRSNLAIRIIDRDVRKSINDHFFLTKLYESVKRRFHYLYRDVHLCKWMYSLRVRNGINMYCKMVSSTSDGLPGLVVYSLGKDLYIRYDNLAIQRFRSIIEKELDAIFSPQNILCKRIASKKEKRAQQGKEYTLETIKGDHSDVRHCENGLTFYNQVSNTTYIPFHVENKRDRLFLRSVCDGANVLCVNGNVGEYLINCAAVSEVAPSASGASGASGVSILLCESAKNASYVDRNVKRNGCEQVRRSSGPSAGGFTEPFAPMLE
;
A
#
# COMPACT_ATOMS: atom_id res chain seq x y z
N MET A 1 -39.93 27.18 -13.34
CA MET A 1 -39.85 28.03 -12.14
C MET A 1 -38.46 28.65 -12.06
N LYS A 2 -38.36 29.98 -12.18
CA LYS A 2 -37.09 30.72 -12.01
C LYS A 2 -36.79 30.83 -10.51
N PHE A 3 -35.73 30.21 -10.04
CA PHE A 3 -35.31 30.37 -8.64
C PHE A 3 -34.60 31.72 -8.46
N ARG A 4 -35.10 32.52 -7.51
CA ARG A 4 -34.52 33.79 -7.04
C ARG A 4 -33.14 33.54 -6.42
N ALA A 5 -32.17 34.41 -6.74
CA ALA A 5 -30.90 34.47 -6.04
C ALA A 5 -31.10 34.83 -4.56
N PRO A 6 -30.31 34.27 -3.62
CA PRO A 6 -30.39 34.65 -2.22
C PRO A 6 -29.85 36.07 -2.00
N ARG A 7 -30.58 36.83 -1.17
CA ARG A 7 -30.19 38.15 -0.67
C ARG A 7 -28.87 38.06 0.11
N GLU A 8 -27.99 39.02 -0.11
CA GLU A 8 -26.75 39.20 0.63
C GLU A 8 -27.03 39.27 2.14
N VAL A 9 -26.48 38.32 2.90
CA VAL A 9 -26.36 38.43 4.35
C VAL A 9 -24.98 39.00 4.63
N GLY A 10 -24.93 40.28 4.98
CA GLY A 10 -23.69 40.97 5.33
C GLY A 10 -23.12 40.44 6.64
N LEU A 11 -21.88 39.96 6.60
CA LEU A 11 -21.08 39.69 7.79
C LEU A 11 -20.52 41.01 8.33
N SER A 12 -20.97 41.44 9.51
CA SER A 12 -20.35 42.54 10.25
C SER A 12 -19.29 42.01 11.21
N LEU A 13 -18.05 42.46 11.06
CA LEU A 13 -16.98 42.29 12.05
C LEU A 13 -16.51 43.68 12.49
N ARG A 14 -16.79 44.01 13.76
CA ARG A 14 -16.21 45.12 14.55
C ARG A 14 -16.05 46.48 13.83
N GLY A 15 -17.18 47.17 13.62
CA GLY A 15 -17.25 48.61 13.89
C GLY A 15 -16.39 49.59 13.07
N ARG A 16 -16.02 49.31 11.81
CA ARG A 16 -15.56 50.35 10.87
C ARG A 16 -16.15 50.17 9.48
N ARG A 17 -16.84 51.20 8.98
CA ARG A 17 -17.25 51.33 7.57
C ARG A 17 -16.04 51.71 6.73
N ILE A 18 -15.66 50.88 5.78
CA ILE A 18 -14.76 51.27 4.68
C ILE A 18 -15.65 51.50 3.45
N LYS A 19 -15.64 52.72 2.90
CA LYS A 19 -16.29 53.05 1.62
C LYS A 19 -15.55 52.32 0.49
N GLY A 20 -16.20 51.36 -0.17
CA GLY A 20 -15.72 50.78 -1.41
C GLY A 20 -16.33 51.49 -2.62
N SER A 21 -15.50 51.85 -3.60
CA SER A 21 -15.94 52.10 -4.97
C SER A 21 -16.16 50.75 -5.69
N PRO A 22 -17.15 50.63 -6.59
CA PRO A 22 -17.46 49.35 -7.21
C PRO A 22 -16.54 49.10 -8.40
N THR A 23 -15.65 48.12 -8.31
CA THR A 23 -14.92 47.59 -9.47
C THR A 23 -15.69 46.40 -10.05
N THR A 24 -16.08 46.57 -11.32
CA THR A 24 -16.82 45.63 -12.15
C THR A 24 -16.14 44.28 -12.29
N LEU A 25 -16.96 43.22 -12.19
CA LEU A 25 -16.62 41.82 -12.33
C LEU A 25 -16.28 41.47 -13.80
N LYS A 26 -15.05 41.74 -14.23
CA LYS A 26 -14.47 41.17 -15.45
C LYS A 26 -13.03 40.72 -15.16
N SER A 27 -12.72 39.49 -15.55
CA SER A 27 -11.44 38.77 -15.43
C SER A 27 -11.21 38.00 -14.11
N TYR A 28 -11.75 36.79 -14.02
CA TYR A 28 -11.02 35.72 -13.34
C TYR A 28 -9.89 35.28 -14.26
N ASN A 29 -8.74 35.94 -14.13
CA ASN A 29 -7.50 35.49 -14.72
C ASN A 29 -6.95 34.32 -13.85
N LEU A 30 -7.59 33.16 -13.96
CA LEU A 30 -7.14 31.93 -13.30
C LEU A 30 -6.07 31.28 -14.17
N ARG A 31 -4.84 31.82 -14.08
CA ARG A 31 -3.65 31.03 -14.38
C ARG A 31 -3.76 29.74 -13.58
N SER A 32 -3.53 28.62 -14.24
CA SER A 32 -3.33 27.30 -13.64
C SER A 32 -2.45 27.44 -12.40
N VAL A 33 -3.05 27.36 -11.21
CA VAL A 33 -2.29 27.19 -9.98
C VAL A 33 -1.81 25.74 -10.02
N VAL A 34 -0.68 25.53 -10.69
CA VAL A 34 0.25 24.46 -10.33
C VAL A 34 0.56 24.75 -8.87
N CYS A 35 -0.06 24.01 -7.96
CA CYS A 35 0.17 24.16 -6.54
C CYS A 35 1.66 23.88 -6.29
N TYR A 36 2.44 24.94 -6.17
CA TYR A 36 3.75 24.85 -5.53
C TYR A 36 3.51 24.35 -4.11
N GLU A 37 4.14 23.23 -3.76
CA GLU A 37 4.36 22.89 -2.36
C GLU A 37 5.07 24.08 -1.68
N PRO A 38 4.80 24.37 -0.40
CA PRO A 38 5.43 25.49 0.27
C PRO A 38 6.96 25.38 0.17
N ARG A 39 7.61 26.45 -0.30
CA ARG A 39 9.07 26.60 -0.21
C ARG A 39 9.45 26.55 1.28
N TRP A 40 10.37 25.66 1.63
CA TRP A 40 10.97 25.65 2.96
C TRP A 40 11.82 26.91 3.12
N GLY A 41 11.29 27.89 3.85
CA GLY A 41 12.09 28.90 4.53
C GLY A 41 12.50 28.36 5.91
N ALA A 42 13.82 28.34 6.14
CA ALA A 42 14.59 28.14 7.39
C ALA A 42 13.92 27.46 8.62
N PRO A 43 14.60 26.49 9.26
CA PRO A 43 14.05 25.78 10.41
C PRO A 43 13.95 26.71 11.62
N ARG A 44 12.73 27.08 12.02
CA ARG A 44 12.49 27.60 13.37
C ARG A 44 12.39 26.40 14.32
N LEU A 45 13.49 26.14 15.02
CA LEU A 45 13.50 25.36 16.25
C LEU A 45 12.43 25.93 17.20
N TRP A 46 11.36 25.17 17.45
CA TRP A 46 10.43 25.45 18.54
C TRP A 46 10.68 24.46 19.66
N GLY A 47 11.30 24.97 20.71
CA GLY A 47 11.49 24.30 21.99
C GLY A 47 10.16 24.03 22.69
N ALA A 48 10.22 23.07 23.60
CA ALA A 48 9.14 22.56 24.43
C ALA A 48 8.36 23.64 25.19
N SER A 49 7.05 23.44 25.34
CA SER A 49 6.30 23.71 26.59
C SER A 49 4.83 23.24 26.53
N ARG A 50 4.58 22.21 27.37
CA ARG A 50 3.36 21.88 28.14
C ARG A 50 2.18 21.11 27.48
N PRO A 51 1.69 20.04 28.16
CA PRO A 51 0.58 19.21 27.72
C PRO A 51 -0.76 19.78 28.19
N LEU A 52 -1.75 19.84 27.30
CA LEU A 52 -3.14 20.09 27.70
C LEU A 52 -3.78 18.77 28.15
N SER A 53 -3.67 18.54 29.45
CA SER A 53 -4.57 17.71 30.25
C SER A 53 -5.92 18.43 30.37
N THR A 54 -7.02 17.72 30.10
CA THR A 54 -8.31 17.79 30.83
C THR A 54 -9.27 16.77 30.21
N CYS A 55 -9.39 15.60 30.86
CA CYS A 55 -10.54 14.69 30.70
C CYS A 55 -11.65 15.10 31.69
N PRO A 56 -12.93 14.95 31.36
CA PRO A 56 -13.96 14.65 32.34
C PRO A 56 -14.22 13.13 32.44
N PRO A 57 -14.75 12.64 33.58
CA PRO A 57 -14.75 11.21 33.91
C PRO A 57 -16.04 10.46 33.52
N THR A 58 -15.85 9.15 33.36
CA THR A 58 -16.78 8.01 33.59
C THR A 58 -18.07 7.88 32.77
N GLY A 59 -18.21 6.69 32.15
CA GLY A 59 -19.51 6.06 31.93
C GLY A 59 -20.04 6.07 30.50
N GLY A 60 -19.37 5.38 29.57
CA GLY A 60 -19.92 5.11 28.25
C GLY A 60 -19.15 3.99 27.56
N LYS A 61 -19.85 2.92 27.16
CA LYS A 61 -19.30 1.86 26.31
C LYS A 61 -18.54 2.51 25.16
N ALA A 62 -17.28 2.13 24.95
CA ALA A 62 -16.50 2.59 23.82
C ALA A 62 -17.30 2.33 22.54
N ALA A 63 -17.74 3.41 21.88
CA ALA A 63 -18.41 3.32 20.60
C ALA A 63 -17.43 2.68 19.60
N PRO A 64 -17.90 1.80 18.70
CA PRO A 64 -17.03 1.22 17.69
C PRO A 64 -16.44 2.36 16.86
N LEU A 65 -15.13 2.29 16.61
CA LEU A 65 -14.35 3.27 15.83
C LEU A 65 -15.22 3.85 14.70
N SER A 66 -15.66 5.10 14.88
CA SER A 66 -16.53 5.80 13.94
C SER A 66 -15.88 5.72 12.55
N SER A 67 -16.63 5.28 11.54
CA SER A 67 -16.12 5.22 10.16
C SER A 67 -15.45 6.55 9.80
N PHE A 68 -14.33 6.48 9.07
CA PHE A 68 -13.67 7.70 8.60
C PHE A 68 -14.52 8.47 7.59
N LEU A 69 -15.58 7.83 7.07
CA LEU A 69 -16.57 8.42 6.19
C LEU A 69 -17.67 9.13 7.00
N THR A 70 -18.14 10.25 6.47
CA THR A 70 -19.35 10.91 6.95
C THR A 70 -20.58 10.09 6.59
N GLU A 71 -21.72 10.33 7.25
CA GLU A 71 -22.95 9.61 6.94
C GLU A 71 -23.37 9.78 5.47
N GLN A 72 -23.20 10.97 4.88
CA GLN A 72 -23.49 11.20 3.46
C GLN A 72 -22.61 10.37 2.52
N GLU A 73 -21.33 10.22 2.85
CA GLU A 73 -20.39 9.40 2.10
C GLU A 73 -20.72 7.90 2.25
N LEU A 74 -21.10 7.45 3.45
CA LEU A 74 -21.58 6.08 3.69
C LEU A 74 -22.85 5.77 2.89
N GLN A 75 -23.78 6.73 2.79
CA GLN A 75 -24.97 6.57 1.96
C GLN A 75 -24.63 6.39 0.48
N THR A 76 -23.52 6.95 0.00
CA THR A 76 -23.05 6.73 -1.38
C THR A 76 -22.64 5.26 -1.58
N VAL A 77 -21.97 4.66 -0.61
CA VAL A 77 -21.60 3.23 -0.64
C VAL A 77 -22.83 2.34 -0.54
N ARG A 78 -23.76 2.65 0.38
CA ARG A 78 -24.98 1.85 0.62
C ARG A 78 -25.94 1.80 -0.58
N ARG A 79 -25.87 2.78 -1.49
CA ARG A 79 -26.64 2.79 -2.75
C ARG A 79 -26.14 1.79 -3.79
N ARG A 80 -24.94 1.22 -3.62
CA ARG A 80 -24.41 0.22 -4.54
C ARG A 80 -25.16 -1.11 -4.35
N PRO A 81 -25.45 -1.84 -5.44
CA PRO A 81 -26.05 -3.16 -5.32
C PRO A 81 -25.13 -4.10 -4.55
N VAL A 82 -25.72 -5.05 -3.84
CA VAL A 82 -25.00 -6.08 -3.09
C VAL A 82 -25.05 -7.37 -3.91
N THR A 83 -23.89 -7.88 -4.30
CA THR A 83 -23.72 -9.10 -5.10
C THR A 83 -23.45 -10.34 -4.25
N PHE A 84 -22.87 -10.19 -3.06
CA PHE A 84 -22.77 -11.26 -2.08
C PHE A 84 -23.06 -10.74 -0.66
N CYS A 85 -23.50 -11.65 0.20
CA CYS A 85 -23.66 -11.40 1.63
C CYS A 85 -23.23 -12.65 2.39
N SER A 86 -22.48 -12.47 3.47
CA SER A 86 -22.02 -13.54 4.35
C SER A 86 -22.43 -13.22 5.79
N SER A 87 -23.45 -13.95 6.26
CA SER A 87 -23.91 -13.90 7.65
C SER A 87 -23.01 -14.75 8.56
N PHE A 88 -23.17 -14.59 9.87
CA PHE A 88 -22.40 -15.32 10.87
C PHE A 88 -22.63 -16.83 10.78
N GLU A 89 -23.89 -17.25 10.65
CA GLU A 89 -24.34 -18.63 10.66
C GLU A 89 -23.91 -19.39 9.39
N GLY A 90 -23.79 -18.68 8.27
CA GLY A 90 -23.37 -19.26 6.99
C GLY A 90 -21.86 -19.43 6.85
N ARG A 91 -21.07 -18.97 7.83
CA ARG A 91 -19.60 -19.06 7.80
C ARG A 91 -19.11 -20.26 8.58
N VAL A 92 -18.12 -20.94 8.00
CA VAL A 92 -17.48 -22.07 8.64
C VAL A 92 -16.57 -21.61 9.77
N SER A 93 -16.63 -22.33 10.88
CA SER A 93 -15.81 -22.10 12.05
C SER A 93 -14.46 -22.79 11.89
N VAL A 94 -13.40 -22.00 11.95
CA VAL A 94 -12.01 -22.45 11.94
C VAL A 94 -11.43 -22.30 13.33
N VAL A 95 -10.92 -23.39 13.88
CA VAL A 95 -10.34 -23.43 15.22
C VAL A 95 -8.83 -23.58 15.12
N LEU A 96 -8.11 -22.72 15.85
CA LEU A 96 -6.65 -22.79 15.98
C LEU A 96 -6.24 -23.94 16.92
N LYS A 97 -4.96 -24.33 16.85
CA LYS A 97 -4.38 -25.33 17.73
C LYS A 97 -4.37 -24.89 19.21
N PRO A 98 -4.40 -25.84 20.17
CA PRO A 98 -4.27 -25.55 21.60
C PRO A 98 -2.94 -24.86 21.92
N VAL A 99 -2.89 -24.05 22.97
CA VAL A 99 -1.66 -23.34 23.38
C VAL A 99 -0.72 -24.29 24.12
N GLU A 100 0.59 -24.20 23.87
CA GLU A 100 1.60 -24.96 24.60
C GLU A 100 1.49 -24.71 26.11
N GLY A 101 1.27 -25.77 26.90
CA GLY A 101 1.14 -25.68 28.36
C GLY A 101 -0.23 -25.24 28.89
N GLY A 102 -1.24 -25.09 28.03
CA GLY A 102 -2.62 -24.84 28.45
C GLY A 102 -3.31 -26.12 28.90
N SER A 103 -3.76 -26.18 30.16
CA SER A 103 -4.68 -27.23 30.62
C SER A 103 -6.00 -27.14 29.85
N GLY A 104 -6.25 -28.08 28.95
CA GLY A 104 -7.60 -28.32 28.41
C GLY A 104 -8.55 -28.85 29.50
N PRO A 105 -9.86 -29.00 29.23
CA PRO A 105 -10.75 -29.72 30.12
C PRO A 105 -10.19 -31.14 30.28
N SER A 106 -9.88 -31.49 31.52
CA SER A 106 -9.31 -32.78 31.90
C SER A 106 -10.33 -33.89 31.68
N ASP A 107 -10.20 -34.64 30.59
CA ASP A 107 -10.72 -36.02 30.55
C ASP A 107 -9.79 -36.87 31.42
N GLY A 108 -10.34 -37.32 32.54
CA GLY A 108 -9.66 -38.12 33.53
C GLY A 108 -9.22 -39.47 32.97
N GLY A 109 -7.92 -39.75 33.06
CA GLY A 109 -7.32 -41.01 32.68
C GLY A 109 -5.96 -41.16 33.36
N SER A 110 -5.99 -41.43 34.66
CA SER A 110 -4.83 -41.80 35.47
C SER A 110 -4.20 -43.10 34.97
N THR A 111 -2.93 -43.07 34.58
CA THR A 111 -1.99 -44.15 34.88
C THR A 111 -0.59 -43.60 35.06
N THR A 112 -0.14 -43.64 36.31
CA THR A 112 1.22 -43.51 36.80
C THR A 112 2.15 -44.57 36.19
N ARG A 113 3.41 -44.20 35.90
CA ARG A 113 4.58 -45.06 36.08
C ARG A 113 5.88 -44.24 36.02
N GLU A 114 6.60 -44.29 37.14
CA GLU A 114 7.95 -43.76 37.35
C GLU A 114 9.05 -44.67 36.75
N PRO A 115 10.31 -44.18 36.68
CA PRO A 115 11.33 -44.68 35.75
C PRO A 115 12.27 -45.72 36.37
N SER A 116 12.91 -46.54 35.54
CA SER A 116 14.02 -47.41 35.93
C SER A 116 15.28 -47.15 35.09
N SER A 117 16.38 -47.03 35.81
CA SER A 117 17.77 -46.83 35.40
C SER A 117 18.47 -48.13 34.99
N GLY A 118 19.42 -48.08 34.04
CA GLY A 118 20.42 -49.14 33.82
C GLY A 118 21.42 -48.84 32.68
N GLY A 119 22.72 -49.02 32.98
CA GLY A 119 23.94 -48.62 32.24
C GLY A 119 24.11 -49.08 30.77
N SER A 120 24.88 -48.33 29.96
CA SER A 120 26.35 -48.48 29.68
C SER A 120 26.59 -49.56 28.58
N THR A 121 27.33 -49.42 27.48
CA THR A 121 28.61 -48.73 27.15
C THR A 121 28.82 -48.63 25.61
N THR A 122 29.49 -47.55 25.19
CA THR A 122 30.55 -47.41 24.14
C THR A 122 30.30 -47.70 22.64
N GLY A 123 30.51 -46.65 21.83
CA GLY A 123 30.86 -46.69 20.39
C GLY A 123 31.22 -45.29 19.86
N VAL A 124 32.47 -45.09 19.47
CA VAL A 124 33.24 -43.85 19.20
C VAL A 124 32.83 -43.12 17.88
N PRO A 125 33.16 -41.81 17.69
CA PRO A 125 32.42 -40.86 16.84
C PRO A 125 33.09 -40.55 15.49
N SER A 126 32.34 -39.91 14.56
CA SER A 126 32.90 -39.02 13.53
C SER A 126 31.84 -38.10 12.88
N PRO A 127 32.25 -36.98 12.28
CA PRO A 127 31.52 -35.71 12.31
C PRO A 127 30.87 -35.33 10.96
N ASN A 128 30.21 -34.16 10.97
CA ASN A 128 29.49 -33.46 9.89
C ASN A 128 27.98 -33.71 9.97
N GLY A 129 27.15 -32.77 10.42
CA GLY A 129 27.15 -31.37 9.99
C GLY A 129 25.95 -31.19 9.06
N GLY A 130 24.76 -31.11 9.65
CA GLY A 130 23.50 -31.06 8.91
C GLY A 130 22.32 -30.87 9.84
N THR A 131 22.26 -29.73 10.53
CA THR A 131 21.03 -29.28 11.21
C THR A 131 20.05 -28.77 10.16
N ALA A 132 19.52 -29.67 9.34
CA ALA A 132 18.21 -29.46 8.75
C ALA A 132 17.21 -29.71 9.87
N SER A 133 16.73 -28.65 10.50
CA SER A 133 15.56 -28.71 11.36
C SER A 133 14.38 -29.17 10.51
N GLU A 134 14.12 -30.48 10.51
CA GLU A 134 12.82 -31.02 10.15
C GLU A 134 11.79 -30.36 11.08
N HIS A 135 11.09 -29.36 10.60
CA HIS A 135 9.94 -28.78 11.31
C HIS A 135 8.85 -29.85 11.40
N ARG A 136 8.91 -30.68 12.46
CA ARG A 136 7.73 -31.44 12.88
C ARG A 136 6.59 -30.44 13.11
N PRO A 137 5.42 -30.64 12.51
CA PRO A 137 4.29 -29.74 12.73
C PRO A 137 3.98 -29.75 14.23
N THR A 138 4.19 -28.61 14.90
CA THR A 138 3.89 -28.49 16.32
C THR A 138 2.40 -28.77 16.53
N HIS A 139 2.06 -29.67 17.46
CA HIS A 139 0.67 -29.94 17.81
C HIS A 139 -0.01 -28.75 18.49
N PHE A 140 0.78 -27.75 18.90
CA PHE A 140 0.35 -26.62 19.68
C PHE A 140 0.69 -25.29 19.01
N LEU A 141 -0.08 -24.26 19.38
CA LEU A 141 0.15 -22.87 19.08
C LEU A 141 1.11 -22.27 20.14
N PRO A 142 2.25 -21.69 19.74
CA PRO A 142 3.17 -21.07 20.69
C PRO A 142 2.49 -19.94 21.49
N LEU A 143 2.79 -19.80 22.77
CA LEU A 143 2.17 -18.80 23.65
C LEU A 143 2.40 -17.36 23.17
N GLN A 144 3.60 -17.05 22.68
CA GLN A 144 3.89 -15.73 22.10
C GLN A 144 2.98 -15.46 20.90
N ARG A 145 2.71 -16.49 20.09
CA ARG A 145 1.87 -16.37 18.90
C ARG A 145 0.40 -16.15 19.27
N TYR A 146 -0.10 -16.88 20.27
CA TYR A 146 -1.40 -16.63 20.87
C TYR A 146 -1.56 -15.16 21.28
N HIS A 147 -0.60 -14.62 22.05
CA HIS A 147 -0.64 -13.22 22.49
C HIS A 147 -0.62 -12.21 21.33
N GLN A 148 0.09 -12.48 20.23
CA GLN A 148 0.07 -11.61 19.06
C GLN A 148 -1.32 -11.53 18.40
N LEU A 149 -2.01 -12.67 18.32
CA LEU A 149 -3.34 -12.75 17.72
C LEU A 149 -4.41 -12.15 18.66
N ALA A 150 -4.39 -12.54 19.94
CA ALA A 150 -5.34 -12.09 20.95
C ALA A 150 -5.26 -10.58 21.19
N LYS A 151 -4.05 -10.00 21.24
CA LYS A 151 -3.85 -8.55 21.36
C LYS A 151 -3.98 -7.79 20.03
N HIS A 152 -4.49 -8.46 18.98
CA HIS A 152 -4.70 -7.90 17.64
C HIS A 152 -3.46 -7.28 16.99
N LYS A 153 -2.26 -7.69 17.40
CA LYS A 153 -0.99 -7.23 16.81
C LYS A 153 -0.70 -7.90 15.46
N HIS A 154 -1.43 -8.95 15.13
CA HIS A 154 -1.31 -9.67 13.87
C HIS A 154 -2.68 -10.08 13.32
N SER A 155 -2.81 -10.04 11.99
CA SER A 155 -4.06 -10.34 11.27
C SER A 155 -3.96 -11.51 10.31
N TYR A 156 -2.88 -12.29 10.37
CA TYR A 156 -2.75 -13.51 9.57
C TYR A 156 -2.69 -14.74 10.46
N VAL A 157 -3.24 -15.83 9.93
CA VAL A 157 -3.16 -17.18 10.48
C VAL A 157 -2.52 -18.09 9.43
N TYR A 158 -1.49 -18.81 9.84
CA TYR A 158 -0.76 -19.75 8.99
C TYR A 158 -1.43 -21.12 8.98
N ASP A 159 -1.18 -21.90 7.93
CA ASP A 159 -1.77 -23.23 7.76
C ASP A 159 -1.43 -24.20 8.90
N PHE A 160 -0.20 -24.17 9.40
CA PHE A 160 0.25 -24.98 10.52
C PHE A 160 -0.35 -24.57 11.88
N GLU A 161 -1.03 -23.43 11.97
CA GLU A 161 -1.68 -22.95 13.21
C GLU A 161 -3.11 -23.49 13.36
N ILE A 162 -3.66 -24.09 12.31
CA ILE A 162 -5.05 -24.52 12.21
C ILE A 162 -5.16 -26.01 12.56
N THR A 163 -6.13 -26.37 13.40
CA THR A 163 -6.29 -27.75 13.90
C THR A 163 -6.69 -28.73 12.79
N SER A 164 -7.69 -28.38 11.97
CA SER A 164 -8.21 -29.24 10.90
C SER A 164 -8.04 -28.60 9.53
N ILE A 165 -6.80 -28.31 9.17
CA ILE A 165 -6.46 -27.61 7.91
C ILE A 165 -6.98 -28.34 6.64
N GLY A 166 -7.14 -29.66 6.69
CA GLY A 166 -7.66 -30.48 5.58
C GLY A 166 -9.07 -30.07 5.16
N LYS A 167 -9.96 -29.79 6.13
CA LYS A 167 -11.35 -29.37 5.89
C LYS A 167 -11.43 -28.07 5.10
N LEU A 168 -10.43 -27.20 5.26
CA LEU A 168 -10.41 -25.94 4.53
C LEU A 168 -10.16 -26.09 3.02
N SER A 169 -9.75 -27.27 2.55
CA SER A 169 -9.49 -27.52 1.12
C SER A 169 -10.77 -27.59 0.28
N GLU A 170 -11.93 -27.75 0.93
CA GLU A 170 -13.26 -27.73 0.29
C GLU A 170 -13.72 -26.31 -0.06
N TYR A 171 -13.05 -25.28 0.46
CA TYR A 171 -13.44 -23.88 0.31
C TYR A 171 -12.58 -23.17 -0.74
N GLU A 172 -13.23 -22.34 -1.53
CA GLU A 172 -12.57 -21.55 -2.55
C GLU A 172 -11.84 -20.34 -1.96
N ALA A 173 -10.78 -19.92 -2.65
CA ALA A 173 -10.03 -18.74 -2.25
C ALA A 173 -10.95 -17.51 -2.25
N GLY A 174 -10.99 -16.78 -1.14
CA GLY A 174 -11.87 -15.62 -0.98
C GLY A 174 -13.12 -15.88 -0.14
N GLU A 175 -13.39 -17.14 0.23
CA GLU A 175 -14.47 -17.44 1.18
C GLU A 175 -14.22 -16.87 2.58
N LEU A 176 -15.30 -16.55 3.26
CA LEU A 176 -15.28 -15.95 4.59
C LEU A 176 -15.50 -17.01 5.64
N VAL A 177 -14.69 -16.96 6.70
CA VAL A 177 -14.70 -17.92 7.80
C VAL A 177 -14.71 -17.20 9.14
N ASN A 178 -15.30 -17.82 10.16
CA ASN A 178 -15.19 -17.37 11.54
C ASN A 178 -13.97 -18.05 12.17
N VAL A 179 -13.10 -17.31 12.81
CA VAL A 179 -11.87 -17.84 13.40
C VAL A 179 -11.96 -17.79 14.93
N TYR A 180 -11.60 -18.89 15.57
CA TYR A 180 -11.63 -19.06 17.02
C TYR A 180 -10.32 -19.65 17.53
N PHE A 181 -9.96 -19.31 18.75
CA PHE A 181 -8.96 -20.05 19.50
C PHE A 181 -9.51 -21.42 19.92
N HIS A 182 -8.61 -22.34 20.28
CA HIS A 182 -9.01 -23.65 20.81
C HIS A 182 -9.89 -23.57 22.06
N SER A 183 -9.72 -22.52 22.87
CA SER A 183 -10.53 -22.23 24.06
C SER A 183 -11.99 -21.84 23.75
N GLY A 184 -12.33 -21.60 22.47
CA GLY A 184 -13.61 -21.06 22.04
C GLY A 184 -13.65 -19.53 21.97
N GLU A 185 -12.58 -18.83 22.36
CA GLU A 185 -12.49 -17.37 22.24
C GLU A 185 -12.52 -16.94 20.76
N GLU A 186 -13.31 -15.90 20.47
CA GLU A 186 -13.50 -15.34 19.14
C GLU A 186 -12.30 -14.50 18.70
N LEU A 187 -11.74 -14.80 17.52
CA LEU A 187 -10.61 -14.05 16.96
C LEU A 187 -11.02 -13.07 15.86
N GLY A 188 -12.06 -13.40 15.09
CA GLY A 188 -12.64 -12.53 14.07
C GLY A 188 -13.04 -13.24 12.77
N ILE A 189 -13.35 -12.43 11.76
CA ILE A 189 -13.72 -12.88 10.41
C ILE A 189 -12.47 -12.87 9.53
N GLY A 190 -12.21 -13.99 8.87
CA GLY A 190 -11.09 -14.14 7.95
C GLY A 190 -11.50 -14.44 6.52
N ILE A 191 -10.64 -14.07 5.56
CA ILE A 191 -10.71 -14.53 4.18
C ILE A 191 -9.75 -15.70 4.01
N VAL A 192 -10.26 -16.86 3.57
CA VAL A 192 -9.48 -18.08 3.40
C VAL A 192 -8.77 -18.14 2.03
N ASN A 193 -7.57 -18.71 2.01
CA ASN A 193 -6.86 -19.13 0.80
C ASN A 193 -5.96 -20.34 1.10
N ARG A 194 -6.40 -21.54 0.73
CA ARG A 194 -5.60 -22.78 0.90
C ARG A 194 -4.45 -22.96 -0.08
N ARG A 195 -4.35 -22.10 -1.09
CA ARG A 195 -3.21 -22.08 -2.03
C ARG A 195 -2.03 -21.27 -1.49
N SER A 196 -2.07 -20.86 -0.22
CA SER A 196 -1.01 -20.11 0.49
C SER A 196 -0.72 -20.73 1.86
N ASN A 197 0.53 -20.64 2.32
CA ASN A 197 0.88 -20.97 3.71
C ASN A 197 0.21 -19.98 4.68
N LEU A 198 -0.05 -18.75 4.22
CA LEU A 198 -0.87 -17.77 4.91
C LEU A 198 -2.34 -18.06 4.59
N ALA A 199 -2.87 -19.04 5.31
CA ALA A 199 -4.16 -19.67 5.03
C ALA A 199 -5.34 -18.72 5.25
N ILE A 200 -5.30 -17.87 6.28
CA ILE A 200 -6.41 -16.96 6.60
C ILE A 200 -5.89 -15.54 6.87
N ARG A 201 -6.55 -14.55 6.30
CA ARG A 201 -6.32 -13.11 6.54
C ARG A 201 -7.54 -12.54 7.27
N ILE A 202 -7.37 -12.18 8.53
CA ILE A 202 -8.41 -11.57 9.37
C ILE A 202 -8.70 -10.15 8.86
N ILE A 203 -9.96 -9.88 8.55
CA ILE A 203 -10.44 -8.61 7.99
C ILE A 203 -11.33 -7.82 8.96
N ASP A 204 -11.98 -8.50 9.90
CA ASP A 204 -12.78 -7.87 10.96
C ASP A 204 -12.63 -8.70 12.25
N ARG A 205 -12.81 -8.06 13.41
CA ARG A 205 -12.67 -8.70 14.72
C ARG A 205 -14.01 -9.13 15.31
N ASP A 206 -15.11 -8.53 14.85
CA ASP A 206 -16.44 -8.94 15.27
C ASP A 206 -16.93 -10.09 14.39
N VAL A 207 -16.94 -11.31 14.94
CA VAL A 207 -17.41 -12.50 14.22
C VAL A 207 -18.88 -12.40 13.81
N ARG A 208 -19.72 -11.67 14.56
CA ARG A 208 -21.17 -11.58 14.30
C ARG A 208 -21.51 -10.62 13.16
N LYS A 209 -20.58 -9.75 12.79
CA LYS A 209 -20.80 -8.74 11.76
C LYS A 209 -21.03 -9.37 10.40
N SER A 210 -22.12 -9.00 9.71
CA SER A 210 -22.34 -9.41 8.32
C SER A 210 -21.35 -8.72 7.38
N ILE A 211 -20.77 -9.48 6.45
CA ILE A 211 -19.82 -8.98 5.46
C ILE A 211 -20.42 -9.12 4.07
N ASN A 212 -20.42 -8.01 3.33
CA ASN A 212 -20.97 -7.90 1.99
C ASN A 212 -20.13 -6.92 1.15
N ASP A 213 -20.57 -6.60 -0.07
CA ASP A 213 -19.90 -5.63 -0.94
C ASP A 213 -19.63 -4.30 -0.25
N HIS A 214 -20.59 -3.79 0.53
CA HIS A 214 -20.46 -2.50 1.22
C HIS A 214 -19.32 -2.48 2.21
N PHE A 215 -18.96 -3.61 2.83
CA PHE A 215 -17.78 -3.68 3.70
C PHE A 215 -16.50 -3.33 2.93
N PHE A 216 -16.26 -4.01 1.80
CA PHE A 216 -15.07 -3.79 0.97
C PHE A 216 -15.06 -2.40 0.35
N LEU A 217 -16.21 -1.94 -0.14
CA LEU A 217 -16.35 -0.59 -0.70
C LEU A 217 -16.14 0.48 0.37
N THR A 218 -16.64 0.29 1.60
CA THR A 218 -16.39 1.23 2.70
C THR A 218 -14.89 1.35 2.98
N LYS A 219 -14.16 0.23 3.07
CA LYS A 219 -12.70 0.24 3.25
C LYS A 219 -11.97 0.94 2.10
N LEU A 220 -12.40 0.70 0.86
CA LEU A 220 -11.86 1.35 -0.33
C LEU A 220 -12.05 2.88 -0.26
N TYR A 221 -13.27 3.33 0.04
CA TYR A 221 -13.60 4.74 0.17
C TYR A 221 -12.84 5.41 1.32
N GLU A 222 -12.74 4.76 2.48
CA GLU A 222 -11.95 5.25 3.61
C GLU A 222 -10.48 5.39 3.22
N SER A 223 -9.92 4.39 2.55
CA SER A 223 -8.54 4.38 2.05
C SER A 223 -8.28 5.59 1.15
N VAL A 224 -9.15 5.80 0.17
CA VAL A 224 -9.09 6.94 -0.76
C VAL A 224 -9.23 8.27 -0.03
N LYS A 225 -10.21 8.41 0.88
CA LYS A 225 -10.43 9.63 1.68
C LYS A 225 -9.21 9.97 2.54
N ARG A 226 -8.54 8.97 3.15
CA ARG A 226 -7.32 9.20 3.96
C ARG A 226 -6.22 9.89 3.14
N ARG A 227 -6.03 9.49 1.87
CA ARG A 227 -5.02 10.11 0.99
C ARG A 227 -5.37 11.57 0.71
N PHE A 228 -6.64 11.86 0.41
CA PHE A 228 -7.08 13.24 0.16
C PHE A 228 -7.02 14.12 1.38
N HIS A 229 -7.41 13.59 2.54
CA HIS A 229 -7.30 14.31 3.79
C HIS A 229 -5.84 14.68 4.07
N TYR A 230 -4.89 13.77 3.84
CA TYR A 230 -3.46 14.06 4.01
C TYR A 230 -2.92 15.07 2.98
N LEU A 231 -3.28 14.94 1.70
CA LEU A 231 -2.75 15.77 0.62
C LEU A 231 -3.32 17.20 0.62
N TYR A 232 -4.59 17.38 0.97
CA TYR A 232 -5.30 18.64 0.73
C TYR A 232 -5.98 19.25 1.97
N ARG A 233 -6.00 18.52 3.12
CA ARG A 233 -6.70 18.85 4.38
C ARG A 233 -8.21 19.14 4.21
N ASP A 234 -9.03 18.58 5.09
CA ASP A 234 -10.47 18.91 5.20
C ASP A 234 -11.28 18.83 3.89
N VAL A 235 -11.04 17.77 3.12
CA VAL A 235 -11.73 17.52 1.84
C VAL A 235 -12.90 16.56 2.03
N HIS A 236 -14.09 16.99 1.62
CA HIS A 236 -15.26 16.12 1.47
C HIS A 236 -15.09 15.23 0.24
N LEU A 237 -15.16 13.91 0.41
CA LEU A 237 -14.81 12.93 -0.63
C LEU A 237 -15.65 13.09 -1.88
N CYS A 238 -16.97 13.26 -1.75
CA CYS A 238 -17.88 13.40 -2.89
C CYS A 238 -17.57 14.64 -3.75
N LYS A 239 -17.19 15.77 -3.13
CA LYS A 239 -16.85 17.01 -3.85
C LYS A 239 -15.57 16.82 -4.65
N TRP A 240 -14.62 16.06 -4.09
CA TRP A 240 -13.36 15.78 -4.72
C TRP A 240 -13.48 14.75 -5.84
N MET A 241 -14.23 13.66 -5.63
CA MET A 241 -14.59 12.70 -6.69
C MET A 241 -15.31 13.38 -7.86
N TYR A 242 -16.21 14.33 -7.59
CA TYR A 242 -16.81 15.15 -8.63
C TYR A 242 -15.75 15.99 -9.35
N SER A 243 -14.84 16.61 -8.61
CA SER A 243 -13.77 17.42 -9.19
C SER A 243 -12.85 16.61 -10.10
N LEU A 244 -12.47 15.38 -9.72
CA LEU A 244 -11.70 14.50 -10.60
C LEU A 244 -12.42 14.20 -11.91
N ARG A 245 -13.71 13.86 -11.82
CA ARG A 245 -14.50 13.45 -12.98
C ARG A 245 -14.77 14.60 -13.94
N VAL A 246 -14.97 15.81 -13.43
CA VAL A 246 -15.41 16.96 -14.23
C VAL A 246 -14.25 17.88 -14.61
N ARG A 247 -13.22 18.02 -13.77
CA ARG A 247 -12.07 18.88 -14.06
C ARG A 247 -10.95 18.07 -14.71
N ASN A 248 -10.97 18.06 -16.04
CA ASN A 248 -9.85 17.59 -16.85
C ASN A 248 -8.59 18.43 -16.54
N GLY A 249 -7.67 17.91 -15.72
CA GLY A 249 -6.40 18.58 -15.44
C GLY A 249 -5.73 18.24 -14.10
N ILE A 250 -6.44 17.60 -13.16
CA ILE A 250 -5.83 17.18 -11.89
C ILE A 250 -5.13 15.83 -12.10
N ASN A 251 -3.82 15.86 -12.33
CA ASN A 251 -3.00 14.64 -12.33
C ASN A 251 -2.51 14.35 -10.92
N MET A 252 -2.78 13.14 -10.45
CA MET A 252 -2.35 12.70 -9.14
C MET A 252 -1.57 11.40 -9.22
N TYR A 253 -0.43 11.40 -8.54
CA TYR A 253 0.48 10.28 -8.46
C TYR A 253 0.60 9.83 -7.02
N CYS A 254 -0.13 8.79 -6.65
CA CYS A 254 -0.26 8.35 -5.27
C CYS A 254 -0.66 6.87 -5.19
N LYS A 255 -0.23 6.19 -4.14
CA LYS A 255 -0.71 4.86 -3.79
C LYS A 255 -2.01 5.00 -2.99
N MET A 256 -3.11 4.74 -3.68
CA MET A 256 -4.47 4.89 -3.17
C MET A 256 -4.84 3.84 -2.14
N VAL A 257 -4.41 2.60 -2.37
CA VAL A 257 -4.68 1.49 -1.45
C VAL A 257 -3.37 0.77 -1.17
N SER A 258 -3.10 0.55 0.12
CA SER A 258 -1.90 -0.08 0.67
C SER A 258 -2.22 -1.36 1.43
N SER A 259 -2.94 -2.30 0.79
CA SER A 259 -3.15 -3.66 1.29
C SER A 259 -3.70 -3.70 2.72
N THR A 260 -3.03 -4.41 3.63
CA THR A 260 -3.43 -4.56 5.04
C THR A 260 -3.52 -3.25 5.80
N SER A 261 -2.70 -2.25 5.49
CA SER A 261 -2.74 -0.95 6.14
C SER A 261 -4.09 -0.24 5.95
N ASP A 262 -4.84 -0.61 4.90
CA ASP A 262 -6.17 -0.08 4.60
C ASP A 262 -7.32 -1.05 4.87
N GLY A 263 -7.03 -2.21 5.47
CA GLY A 263 -8.04 -3.23 5.72
C GLY A 263 -8.49 -3.96 4.45
N LEU A 264 -7.70 -3.93 3.38
CA LEU A 264 -7.94 -4.69 2.14
C LEU A 264 -6.72 -5.59 1.83
N PRO A 265 -6.52 -6.68 2.59
CA PRO A 265 -5.30 -7.49 2.51
C PRO A 265 -5.05 -8.03 1.09
N GLY A 266 -3.95 -7.56 0.48
CA GLY A 266 -3.50 -7.93 -0.86
C GLY A 266 -4.03 -7.07 -2.00
N LEU A 267 -4.83 -6.04 -1.75
CA LEU A 267 -5.15 -5.04 -2.76
C LEU A 267 -4.13 -3.89 -2.72
N VAL A 268 -3.53 -3.57 -3.85
CA VAL A 268 -2.71 -2.36 -4.00
C VAL A 268 -3.22 -1.60 -5.21
N VAL A 269 -3.43 -0.29 -5.06
CA VAL A 269 -3.92 0.57 -6.15
C VAL A 269 -3.04 1.81 -6.23
N TYR A 270 -2.52 2.09 -7.42
CA TYR A 270 -1.78 3.30 -7.75
C TYR A 270 -2.61 4.17 -8.69
N SER A 271 -2.76 5.43 -8.35
CA SER A 271 -3.19 6.48 -9.26
C SER A 271 -1.95 7.09 -9.91
N LEU A 272 -1.88 7.05 -11.24
CA LEU A 272 -0.75 7.53 -12.05
C LEU A 272 -1.25 8.56 -13.06
N GLY A 273 -1.69 9.72 -12.57
CA GLY A 273 -2.28 10.76 -13.41
C GLY A 273 -3.65 10.33 -13.92
N LYS A 274 -3.73 9.93 -15.20
CA LYS A 274 -4.97 9.46 -15.84
C LYS A 274 -5.07 7.93 -15.89
N ASP A 275 -4.04 7.23 -15.44
CA ASP A 275 -3.98 5.77 -15.44
C ASP A 275 -4.16 5.23 -14.02
N LEU A 276 -4.85 4.11 -13.88
CA LEU A 276 -4.87 3.32 -12.66
C LEU A 276 -4.07 2.03 -12.87
N TYR A 277 -3.22 1.73 -11.91
CA TYR A 277 -2.57 0.43 -11.82
C TYR A 277 -3.05 -0.30 -10.56
N ILE A 278 -3.74 -1.42 -10.75
CA ILE A 278 -4.32 -2.26 -9.71
C ILE A 278 -3.50 -3.53 -9.61
N ARG A 279 -3.14 -3.93 -8.40
CA ARG A 279 -2.41 -5.17 -8.14
C ARG A 279 -3.11 -5.99 -7.07
N TYR A 280 -3.39 -7.25 -7.40
CA TYR A 280 -3.96 -8.23 -6.49
C TYR A 280 -2.89 -9.25 -6.09
N ASP A 281 -2.38 -9.11 -4.87
CA ASP A 281 -1.23 -9.87 -4.36
C ASP A 281 -1.62 -11.20 -3.67
N ASN A 282 -2.91 -11.58 -3.70
CA ASN A 282 -3.38 -12.90 -3.30
C ASN A 282 -4.63 -13.29 -4.09
N LEU A 283 -4.97 -14.58 -4.10
CA LEU A 283 -6.16 -15.09 -4.80
C LEU A 283 -7.47 -14.74 -4.07
N ALA A 284 -7.41 -14.57 -2.76
CA ALA A 284 -8.59 -14.37 -1.93
C ALA A 284 -9.30 -13.03 -2.23
N ILE A 285 -8.52 -11.95 -2.34
CA ILE A 285 -9.06 -10.61 -2.66
C ILE A 285 -9.55 -10.50 -4.11
N GLN A 286 -9.07 -11.37 -5.02
CA GLN A 286 -9.50 -11.37 -6.42
C GLN A 286 -10.97 -11.76 -6.59
N ARG A 287 -11.55 -12.48 -5.61
CA ARG A 287 -13.01 -12.74 -5.58
C ARG A 287 -13.83 -11.46 -5.64
N PHE A 288 -13.31 -10.37 -5.07
CA PHE A 288 -13.98 -9.07 -5.00
C PHE A 288 -13.52 -8.10 -6.11
N ARG A 289 -12.75 -8.59 -7.08
CA ARG A 289 -12.17 -7.79 -8.18
C ARG A 289 -13.23 -6.96 -8.91
N SER A 290 -14.34 -7.59 -9.30
CA SER A 290 -15.38 -6.94 -10.12
C SER A 290 -15.97 -5.71 -9.43
N ILE A 291 -16.28 -5.80 -8.13
CA ILE A 291 -16.83 -4.67 -7.37
C ILE A 291 -15.79 -3.56 -7.16
N ILE A 292 -14.53 -3.94 -6.93
CA ILE A 292 -13.43 -2.98 -6.71
C ILE A 292 -13.12 -2.20 -7.98
N GLU A 293 -12.98 -2.89 -9.12
CA GLU A 293 -12.61 -2.27 -10.40
C GLU A 293 -13.70 -1.35 -10.92
N LYS A 294 -14.96 -1.80 -10.86
CA LYS A 294 -16.11 -0.97 -11.21
C LYS A 294 -16.18 0.29 -10.36
N GLU A 295 -15.91 0.16 -9.06
CA GLU A 295 -15.95 1.32 -8.16
C GLU A 295 -14.76 2.26 -8.39
N LEU A 296 -13.56 1.74 -8.64
CA LEU A 296 -12.40 2.56 -8.99
C LEU A 296 -12.59 3.33 -10.29
N ASP A 297 -13.18 2.71 -11.32
CA ASP A 297 -13.55 3.40 -12.56
C ASP A 297 -14.60 4.51 -12.31
N ALA A 298 -15.57 4.24 -11.43
CA ALA A 298 -16.57 5.23 -11.04
C ALA A 298 -16.00 6.40 -10.22
N ILE A 299 -14.98 6.16 -9.38
CA ILE A 299 -14.33 7.17 -8.53
C ILE A 299 -13.41 8.07 -9.35
N PHE A 300 -12.52 7.46 -10.14
CA PHE A 300 -11.40 8.16 -10.78
C PHE A 300 -11.65 8.48 -12.25
N SER A 301 -12.59 7.77 -12.90
CA SER A 301 -12.83 7.85 -14.35
C SER A 301 -11.54 7.89 -15.18
N PRO A 302 -10.62 6.93 -14.97
CA PRO A 302 -9.33 6.92 -15.64
C PRO A 302 -9.46 6.66 -17.14
N GLN A 303 -8.42 7.02 -17.89
CA GLN A 303 -8.27 6.66 -19.30
C GLN A 303 -7.90 5.18 -19.44
N ASN A 304 -6.93 4.72 -18.63
CA ASN A 304 -6.48 3.33 -18.65
C ASN A 304 -6.56 2.69 -17.28
N ILE A 305 -6.91 1.40 -17.24
CA ILE A 305 -6.87 0.57 -16.04
C ILE A 305 -6.05 -0.66 -16.34
N LEU A 306 -4.87 -0.74 -15.73
CA LEU A 306 -3.95 -1.86 -15.82
C LEU A 306 -4.08 -2.70 -14.55
N CYS A 307 -4.42 -3.98 -14.69
CA CYS A 307 -4.56 -4.89 -13.56
C CYS A 307 -3.54 -6.01 -13.63
N LYS A 308 -2.74 -6.13 -12.56
CA LYS A 308 -1.82 -7.25 -12.35
C LYS A 308 -2.37 -8.16 -11.27
N ARG A 309 -2.57 -9.44 -11.58
CA ARG A 309 -3.13 -10.42 -10.64
C ARG A 309 -2.31 -11.70 -10.60
N ILE A 310 -2.33 -12.39 -9.47
CA ILE A 310 -1.73 -13.73 -9.35
C ILE A 310 -2.54 -14.70 -10.20
N ALA A 311 -1.88 -15.38 -11.14
CA ALA A 311 -2.45 -16.44 -11.96
C ALA A 311 -1.93 -17.84 -11.58
N SER A 312 -0.88 -17.90 -10.75
CA SER A 312 -0.30 -19.17 -10.31
C SER A 312 -1.26 -19.99 -9.43
N LYS A 313 -1.15 -21.32 -9.53
CA LYS A 313 -1.89 -22.29 -8.69
C LYS A 313 -1.53 -22.18 -7.20
N LYS A 314 -0.33 -21.68 -6.87
CA LYS A 314 0.11 -21.42 -5.49
C LYS A 314 0.48 -19.95 -5.35
N GLU A 315 0.12 -19.35 -4.23
CA GLU A 315 0.50 -17.98 -3.90
C GLU A 315 1.98 -17.95 -3.48
N LYS A 316 2.87 -17.83 -4.47
CA LYS A 316 4.33 -17.76 -4.26
C LYS A 316 4.85 -16.44 -4.79
N ARG A 317 5.42 -15.59 -3.93
CA ARG A 317 6.00 -14.29 -4.31
C ARG A 317 7.50 -14.33 -4.66
N ALA A 318 8.02 -15.52 -4.93
CA ALA A 318 9.45 -15.77 -5.12
C ALA A 318 9.86 -15.89 -6.61
N GLN A 319 8.91 -15.73 -7.55
CA GLN A 319 9.18 -15.97 -8.98
C GLN A 319 9.38 -14.66 -9.77
N GLN A 320 9.78 -13.58 -9.08
CA GLN A 320 10.11 -12.28 -9.68
C GLN A 320 9.01 -11.73 -10.62
N GLY A 321 7.75 -12.04 -10.32
CA GLY A 321 6.60 -11.57 -11.08
C GLY A 321 6.06 -12.55 -12.13
N LYS A 322 6.73 -13.68 -12.40
CA LYS A 322 6.24 -14.73 -13.33
C LYS A 322 4.92 -15.39 -12.87
N GLU A 323 4.63 -15.33 -11.59
CA GLU A 323 3.40 -15.82 -10.98
C GLU A 323 2.18 -14.91 -11.24
N TYR A 324 2.41 -13.73 -11.83
CA TYR A 324 1.38 -12.75 -12.15
C TYR A 324 1.11 -12.65 -13.65
N THR A 325 -0.11 -12.23 -13.97
CA THR A 325 -0.53 -11.81 -15.31
C THR A 325 -1.00 -10.37 -15.26
N LEU A 326 -0.49 -9.56 -16.18
CA LEU A 326 -0.96 -8.20 -16.46
C LEU A 326 -2.07 -8.27 -17.51
N GLU A 327 -3.15 -7.54 -17.25
CA GLU A 327 -4.33 -7.43 -18.09
C GLU A 327 -4.73 -5.95 -18.16
N THR A 328 -5.08 -5.47 -19.35
CA THR A 328 -5.65 -4.13 -19.52
C THR A 328 -7.17 -4.25 -19.47
N ILE A 329 -7.79 -3.68 -18.44
CA ILE A 329 -9.25 -3.70 -18.25
C ILE A 329 -9.92 -2.60 -19.08
N LYS A 330 -9.23 -1.46 -19.21
CA LYS A 330 -9.73 -0.27 -19.90
C LYS A 330 -8.57 0.43 -20.59
N GLY A 331 -8.81 0.92 -21.80
CA GLY A 331 -7.83 1.63 -22.62
C GLY A 331 -6.88 0.69 -23.37
N ASP A 332 -5.91 1.27 -24.08
CA ASP A 332 -5.20 0.57 -25.16
C ASP A 332 -3.67 0.55 -24.98
N HIS A 333 -3.12 1.25 -23.98
CA HIS A 333 -1.67 1.32 -23.77
C HIS A 333 -1.24 0.88 -22.36
N SER A 334 -0.07 0.23 -22.28
CA SER A 334 0.58 -0.19 -21.03
C SER A 334 1.66 0.76 -20.54
N ASP A 335 1.99 1.78 -21.35
CA ASP A 335 2.89 2.86 -20.99
C ASP A 335 2.17 3.77 -19.99
N VAL A 336 2.79 3.93 -18.82
CA VAL A 336 2.32 4.83 -17.77
C VAL A 336 3.25 6.02 -17.65
N ARG A 337 2.65 7.17 -17.38
CA ARG A 337 3.39 8.42 -17.13
C ARG A 337 3.38 8.74 -15.65
N HIS A 338 4.48 9.27 -15.14
CA HIS A 338 4.59 9.79 -13.79
C HIS A 338 5.21 11.19 -13.81
N CYS A 339 4.61 12.15 -13.10
CA CYS A 339 5.12 13.51 -13.03
C CYS A 339 5.32 13.92 -11.57
N GLU A 340 6.48 14.47 -11.26
CA GLU A 340 6.84 14.96 -9.93
C GLU A 340 7.99 15.96 -10.02
N ASN A 341 8.05 16.93 -9.10
CA ASN A 341 9.20 17.83 -8.97
C ASN A 341 9.62 18.58 -10.26
N GLY A 342 8.68 18.80 -11.19
CA GLY A 342 8.93 19.38 -12.52
C GLY A 342 9.45 18.38 -13.57
N LEU A 343 9.67 17.13 -13.19
CA LEU A 343 10.18 16.05 -14.03
C LEU A 343 9.06 15.13 -14.51
N THR A 344 9.26 14.51 -15.67
CA THR A 344 8.33 13.55 -16.28
C THR A 344 9.04 12.25 -16.58
N PHE A 345 8.47 11.16 -16.09
CA PHE A 345 8.96 9.81 -16.26
C PHE A 345 7.95 8.96 -17.01
N TYR A 346 8.45 8.06 -17.84
CA TYR A 346 7.70 7.04 -18.53
C TYR A 346 8.20 5.67 -18.07
N ASN A 347 7.28 4.73 -17.96
CA ASN A 347 7.59 3.33 -17.69
C ASN A 347 6.57 2.45 -18.39
N GLN A 348 6.98 1.27 -18.84
CA GLN A 348 6.07 0.25 -19.32
C GLN A 348 5.74 -0.73 -18.20
N VAL A 349 4.45 -0.86 -17.89
CA VAL A 349 4.02 -1.89 -16.95
C VAL A 349 4.10 -3.25 -17.64
N SER A 350 4.74 -4.22 -16.99
CA SER A 350 4.88 -5.59 -17.48
C SER A 350 4.50 -6.61 -16.40
N ASN A 351 4.47 -7.90 -16.76
CA ASN A 351 4.20 -8.99 -15.82
C ASN A 351 5.24 -9.04 -14.68
N THR A 352 6.49 -8.66 -14.92
CA THR A 352 7.54 -8.68 -13.88
C THR A 352 7.54 -7.42 -13.03
N THR A 353 7.00 -6.29 -13.54
CA THR A 353 6.94 -5.01 -12.82
C THR A 353 6.08 -5.12 -11.56
N TYR A 354 6.69 -5.09 -10.38
CA TYR A 354 5.93 -5.11 -9.12
C TYR A 354 5.38 -3.72 -8.80
N ILE A 355 6.25 -2.71 -8.89
CA ILE A 355 5.96 -1.31 -8.59
C ILE A 355 6.24 -0.51 -9.87
N PRO A 356 5.25 0.20 -10.46
CA PRO A 356 5.49 0.98 -11.67
C PRO A 356 6.37 2.20 -11.38
N PHE A 357 6.13 2.89 -10.26
CA PHE A 357 6.93 4.00 -9.78
C PHE A 357 6.95 4.03 -8.25
N HIS A 358 8.08 4.43 -7.67
CA HIS A 358 8.22 4.64 -6.22
C HIS A 358 7.57 5.97 -5.80
N VAL A 359 6.23 6.06 -5.92
CA VAL A 359 5.45 7.30 -5.67
C VAL A 359 5.47 7.76 -4.21
N GLU A 360 5.80 6.87 -3.28
CA GLU A 360 5.92 7.16 -1.85
C GLU A 360 7.21 7.97 -1.56
N ASN A 361 8.26 7.80 -2.38
CA ASN A 361 9.60 8.33 -2.10
C ASN A 361 9.86 9.68 -2.79
N LYS A 362 8.80 10.44 -3.10
CA LYS A 362 8.86 11.76 -3.74
C LYS A 362 9.72 12.75 -2.98
N ARG A 363 9.53 12.79 -1.66
CA ARG A 363 10.24 13.70 -0.75
C ARG A 363 11.70 13.29 -0.60
N ASP A 364 11.98 11.99 -0.55
CA ASP A 364 13.34 11.48 -0.50
C ASP A 364 14.13 11.91 -1.74
N ARG A 365 13.50 11.87 -2.92
CA ARG A 365 14.14 12.35 -4.17
C ARG A 365 14.38 13.86 -4.19
N LEU A 366 13.46 14.66 -3.64
CA LEU A 366 13.70 16.10 -3.45
C LEU A 366 14.87 16.37 -2.49
N PHE A 367 14.93 15.61 -1.40
CA PHE A 367 16.03 15.71 -0.44
C PHE A 367 17.37 15.32 -1.08
N LEU A 368 17.42 14.18 -1.78
CA LEU A 368 18.62 13.74 -2.49
C LEU A 368 19.08 14.75 -3.53
N ARG A 369 18.14 15.35 -4.28
CA ARG A 369 18.43 16.45 -5.20
C ARG A 369 19.14 17.63 -4.53
N SER A 370 18.86 17.93 -3.26
CA SER A 370 19.50 19.03 -2.54
C SER A 370 20.92 18.74 -2.04
N VAL A 371 21.32 17.47 -1.97
CA VAL A 371 22.64 17.06 -1.42
C VAL A 371 23.58 16.47 -2.48
N CYS A 372 23.07 16.16 -3.67
CA CYS A 372 23.85 15.54 -4.76
C CYS A 372 24.37 16.55 -5.81
N ASP A 373 24.26 17.85 -5.57
CA ASP A 373 24.74 18.86 -6.52
C ASP A 373 26.26 18.74 -6.72
N GLY A 374 26.70 18.58 -7.97
CA GLY A 374 28.10 18.33 -8.33
C GLY A 374 28.70 16.99 -7.88
N ALA A 375 27.93 16.09 -7.27
CA ALA A 375 28.43 14.82 -6.73
C ALA A 375 28.46 13.69 -7.77
N ASN A 376 29.38 12.75 -7.60
CA ASN A 376 29.33 11.46 -8.30
C ASN A 376 28.27 10.58 -7.63
N VAL A 377 27.26 10.14 -8.40
CA VAL A 377 26.11 9.40 -7.86
C VAL A 377 26.01 8.03 -8.54
N LEU A 378 26.12 6.96 -7.76
CA LEU A 378 25.81 5.61 -8.18
C LEU A 378 24.40 5.24 -7.74
N CYS A 379 23.52 4.92 -8.68
CA CYS A 379 22.17 4.44 -8.40
C CYS A 379 22.05 2.96 -8.76
N VAL A 380 21.93 2.11 -7.74
CA VAL A 380 21.70 0.67 -7.91
C VAL A 380 20.21 0.39 -7.85
N ASN A 381 19.68 -0.38 -8.80
CA ASN A 381 18.26 -0.75 -8.87
C ASN A 381 17.30 0.45 -8.93
N GLY A 382 17.73 1.51 -9.62
CA GLY A 382 16.98 2.77 -9.74
C GLY A 382 15.74 2.73 -10.64
N ASN A 383 15.16 1.54 -10.90
CA ASN A 383 13.99 1.33 -11.77
C ASN A 383 14.14 1.98 -13.15
N VAL A 384 13.45 3.10 -13.43
CA VAL A 384 13.53 3.85 -14.70
C VAL A 384 14.29 5.18 -14.55
N GLY A 385 15.13 5.26 -13.52
CA GLY A 385 16.03 6.37 -13.26
C GLY A 385 15.43 7.46 -12.38
N GLU A 386 14.31 7.23 -11.68
CA GLU A 386 13.61 8.30 -10.95
C GLU A 386 14.53 9.04 -9.97
N TYR A 387 15.36 8.30 -9.23
CA TYR A 387 16.31 8.87 -8.27
C TYR A 387 17.43 9.65 -8.95
N LEU A 388 18.13 9.01 -9.87
CA LEU A 388 19.33 9.57 -10.49
C LEU A 388 19.00 10.81 -11.34
N ILE A 389 17.90 10.77 -12.09
CA ILE A 389 17.43 11.91 -12.88
C ILE A 389 17.00 13.07 -11.97
N ASN A 390 16.37 12.79 -10.81
CA ASN A 390 16.09 13.86 -9.83
C ASN A 390 17.38 14.52 -9.33
N CYS A 391 18.42 13.75 -9.02
CA CYS A 391 19.72 14.30 -8.61
C CYS A 391 20.41 15.09 -9.74
N ALA A 392 20.31 14.62 -10.98
CA ALA A 392 20.91 15.27 -12.14
C ALA A 392 20.21 16.59 -12.53
N ALA A 393 18.91 16.73 -12.27
CA ALA A 393 18.11 17.88 -12.70
C ALA A 393 18.43 19.22 -12.00
N VAL A 394 19.49 19.32 -11.20
CA VAL A 394 19.82 20.52 -10.38
C VAL A 394 20.23 21.76 -11.22
N SER A 395 20.50 21.63 -12.52
CA SER A 395 21.24 22.67 -13.26
C SER A 395 20.54 24.00 -13.67
N GLU A 396 19.25 24.26 -13.41
CA GLU A 396 18.61 25.47 -14.01
C GLU A 396 17.85 26.45 -13.09
N VAL A 397 17.73 26.22 -11.77
CA VAL A 397 16.86 27.08 -10.91
C VAL A 397 17.61 28.01 -9.95
N ALA A 398 18.94 28.09 -10.00
CA ALA A 398 19.71 29.07 -9.24
C ALA A 398 20.48 30.03 -10.15
N PRO A 399 19.84 31.08 -10.71
CA PRO A 399 20.59 32.25 -11.10
C PRO A 399 20.99 32.98 -9.82
N SER A 400 22.29 33.29 -9.69
CA SER A 400 22.93 34.09 -8.64
C SER A 400 23.17 33.42 -7.28
N ALA A 401 24.30 32.73 -7.16
CA ALA A 401 25.36 33.12 -6.21
C ALA A 401 26.63 32.30 -6.48
N SER A 402 27.73 33.01 -6.75
CA SER A 402 29.13 32.55 -6.79
C SER A 402 29.49 31.41 -7.75
N GLY A 403 30.36 31.72 -8.70
CA GLY A 403 30.85 30.80 -9.71
C GLY A 403 31.64 29.62 -9.13
N ALA A 404 31.00 28.45 -9.12
CA ALA A 404 31.67 27.17 -9.07
C ALA A 404 31.71 26.62 -10.51
N SER A 405 32.88 26.75 -11.11
CA SER A 405 33.23 26.09 -12.36
C SER A 405 33.10 24.57 -12.22
N GLY A 406 32.20 23.97 -12.99
CA GLY A 406 32.62 23.01 -14.03
C GLY A 406 33.13 21.63 -13.59
N ALA A 407 32.39 20.90 -12.75
CA ALA A 407 32.48 19.44 -12.77
C ALA A 407 31.07 18.85 -12.69
N SER A 408 30.54 18.41 -13.84
CA SER A 408 29.33 17.61 -13.88
C SER A 408 29.65 16.26 -13.25
N GLY A 409 29.25 16.06 -11.99
CA GLY A 409 29.40 14.78 -11.32
C GLY A 409 28.88 13.63 -12.18
N VAL A 410 29.63 12.52 -12.21
CA VAL A 410 29.29 11.35 -13.01
C VAL A 410 28.13 10.63 -12.33
N SER A 411 27.03 10.50 -13.06
CA SER A 411 25.83 9.79 -12.60
C SER A 411 25.76 8.44 -13.29
N ILE A 412 25.92 7.34 -12.55
CA ILE A 412 25.88 5.98 -13.08
C ILE A 412 24.60 5.27 -12.61
N LEU A 413 23.79 4.80 -13.55
CA LEU A 413 22.65 3.93 -13.26
C LEU A 413 22.97 2.47 -13.55
N LEU A 414 22.82 1.61 -12.56
CA LEU A 414 22.81 0.15 -12.72
C LEU A 414 21.37 -0.36 -12.76
N CYS A 415 20.97 -0.86 -13.93
CA CYS A 415 19.64 -1.45 -14.15
C CYS A 415 19.74 -2.97 -14.29
N GLU A 416 18.90 -3.70 -13.55
CA GLU A 416 18.75 -5.16 -13.70
C GLU A 416 18.02 -5.58 -15.00
N SER A 417 17.31 -4.67 -15.66
CA SER A 417 16.49 -4.98 -16.84
C SER A 417 16.84 -4.13 -18.06
N ALA A 418 17.11 -4.80 -19.18
CA ALA A 418 17.29 -4.15 -20.48
C ALA A 418 16.06 -3.36 -20.95
N LYS A 419 14.84 -3.78 -20.56
CA LYS A 419 13.61 -3.01 -20.86
C LYS A 419 13.59 -1.67 -20.14
N ASN A 420 13.96 -1.68 -18.86
CA ASN A 420 14.08 -0.44 -18.08
C ASN A 420 15.14 0.50 -18.67
N ALA A 421 16.23 -0.04 -19.23
CA ALA A 421 17.27 0.77 -19.84
C ALA A 421 16.75 1.66 -20.99
N SER A 422 15.87 1.14 -21.86
CA SER A 422 15.27 1.95 -22.93
C SER A 422 14.40 3.11 -22.39
N TYR A 423 13.70 2.88 -21.28
CA TYR A 423 12.90 3.91 -20.60
C TYR A 423 13.77 4.93 -19.86
N VAL A 424 14.90 4.50 -19.31
CA VAL A 424 15.90 5.41 -18.73
C VAL A 424 16.38 6.37 -19.81
N ASP A 425 16.80 5.88 -20.97
CA ASP A 425 17.30 6.73 -22.06
C ASP A 425 16.22 7.73 -22.52
N ARG A 426 14.96 7.26 -22.64
CA ARG A 426 13.80 8.11 -22.91
C ARG A 426 13.57 9.18 -21.83
N ASN A 427 13.69 8.80 -20.55
CA ASN A 427 13.47 9.70 -19.42
C ASN A 427 14.61 10.72 -19.27
N VAL A 428 15.85 10.31 -19.50
CA VAL A 428 17.02 11.20 -19.54
C VAL A 428 16.83 12.27 -20.61
N LYS A 429 16.51 11.88 -21.85
CA LYS A 429 16.23 12.82 -22.94
C LYS A 429 15.04 13.72 -22.64
N ARG A 430 13.97 13.17 -22.05
CA ARG A 430 12.76 13.94 -21.70
C ARG A 430 13.05 15.05 -20.70
N ASN A 431 13.95 14.81 -19.75
CA ASN A 431 14.23 15.72 -18.64
C ASN A 431 15.53 16.52 -18.84
N GLY A 432 16.18 16.43 -20.01
CA GLY A 432 17.42 17.17 -20.30
C GLY A 432 18.60 16.78 -19.41
N CYS A 433 18.67 15.53 -18.95
CA CYS A 433 19.66 15.05 -17.99
C CYS A 433 20.76 14.19 -18.64
N GLU A 434 21.37 14.66 -19.74
CA GLU A 434 22.31 13.90 -20.58
C GLU A 434 23.60 13.47 -19.85
N GLN A 435 23.92 14.05 -18.70
CA GLN A 435 25.02 13.64 -17.82
C GLN A 435 24.79 12.26 -17.16
N VAL A 436 23.56 11.74 -17.19
CA VAL A 436 23.24 10.42 -16.66
C VAL A 436 23.72 9.35 -17.63
N ARG A 437 24.75 8.59 -17.23
CA ARG A 437 25.26 7.44 -17.97
C ARG A 437 24.70 6.14 -17.39
N ARG A 438 24.33 5.21 -18.26
CA ARG A 438 23.92 3.86 -17.84
C ARG A 438 25.08 2.89 -17.96
N SER A 439 25.16 1.96 -17.01
CA SER A 439 26.01 0.78 -17.13
C SER A 439 25.10 -0.45 -16.97
N SER A 440 25.15 -1.36 -17.95
CA SER A 440 24.44 -2.64 -17.86
C SER A 440 25.21 -3.55 -16.90
N GLY A 441 24.58 -3.93 -15.79
CA GLY A 441 25.12 -4.98 -14.94
C GLY A 441 25.13 -6.34 -15.66
N PRO A 442 25.97 -7.30 -15.21
CA PRO A 442 25.98 -8.63 -15.79
C PRO A 442 24.59 -9.27 -15.62
N SER A 443 23.98 -9.67 -16.74
CA SER A 443 22.78 -10.51 -16.71
C SER A 443 23.09 -11.79 -15.94
N ALA A 444 22.17 -12.25 -15.09
CA ALA A 444 22.29 -13.53 -14.38
C ALA A 444 22.42 -14.69 -15.39
N GLY A 445 23.64 -14.99 -15.81
CA GLY A 445 23.98 -15.91 -16.89
C GLY A 445 25.13 -15.36 -17.74
N GLY A 446 26.36 -15.46 -17.22
CA GLY A 446 27.58 -15.15 -17.97
C GLY A 446 28.56 -14.26 -17.20
N PHE A 447 29.34 -14.85 -16.29
CA PHE A 447 30.62 -14.27 -15.88
C PHE A 447 31.65 -14.60 -16.96
N THR A 448 31.77 -13.74 -17.96
CA THR A 448 32.94 -13.71 -18.85
C THR A 448 33.12 -12.28 -19.39
N GLU A 449 33.66 -11.40 -18.54
CA GLU A 449 34.86 -10.57 -18.81
C GLU A 449 35.04 -9.49 -17.74
N PRO A 450 36.29 -9.11 -17.41
CA PRO A 450 36.61 -8.37 -16.20
C PRO A 450 36.25 -6.88 -16.29
N PHE A 451 35.64 -6.38 -15.22
CA PHE A 451 35.64 -4.96 -14.89
C PHE A 451 37.10 -4.48 -14.78
N ALA A 452 37.51 -3.58 -15.66
CA ALA A 452 38.72 -2.77 -15.57
C ALA A 452 38.34 -1.29 -15.81
N PRO A 453 39.09 -0.32 -15.24
CA PRO A 453 38.53 0.76 -14.45
C PRO A 453 38.04 1.94 -15.29
N MET A 454 36.78 2.33 -15.08
CA MET A 454 36.22 3.63 -15.50
C MET A 454 36.03 4.55 -14.28
N LEU A 455 37.04 4.57 -13.40
CA LEU A 455 37.18 5.52 -12.30
C LEU A 455 38.60 6.06 -12.37
N GLU A 456 38.82 6.99 -13.29
CA GLU A 456 39.78 8.09 -13.17
C GLU A 456 39.05 9.40 -13.44
#